data_AF-A0A5C6BLB5-F1
#
_entry.id   AF-A0A5C6BLB5-F1
#
_cell.length_a   1.000
_cell.length_b   1.000
_cell.length_c   1.000
_cell.angle_alpha   90.00
_cell.angle_beta   90.00
_cell.angle_gamma   90.00
#
_symmetry.space_group_name_H-M   'P 1'
#
loop_
_entity.id
_entity.type
_entity.pdbx_description
1 polymer ?
#
loop_
_entity_poly.entity_id
_entity_poly.type
_entity_poly.pdbx_seq_one_letter_code
_entity_poly.pdbx_strand_id
1 'polypeptide(L)'
;MLRLNWLVGVVTICVMATGCQNMNNTEKGAVVGGASGAGIGAIVGKQLGSTGAGAAIGGVAGTLFGGAVGKAQDNAEETEMYREHAAQQEATRKFEKNAMNNHDVIKFAQSNVSDEFIIGEIKRRGGRFDMSTEGMLFLHENGVSEHVLTVMQERARY
;
A
#
# COMPACT_ATOMS: atom_id res chain seq x y z
N MET A 1 27.32 3.33 41.59
CA MET A 1 27.60 2.43 40.43
C MET A 1 26.36 1.65 39.98
N LEU A 2 25.56 1.03 40.86
CA LEU A 2 24.35 0.27 40.47
C LEU A 2 23.26 1.06 39.69
N ARG A 3 23.07 2.36 39.97
CA ARG A 3 22.04 3.19 39.31
C ARG A 3 22.41 3.60 37.88
N LEU A 4 23.71 3.78 37.60
CA LEU A 4 24.21 4.09 36.26
C LEU A 4 24.20 2.83 35.37
N ASN A 5 24.50 1.66 35.94
CA ASN A 5 24.48 0.39 35.20
C ASN A 5 23.06 -0.03 34.78
N TRP A 6 22.04 0.28 35.60
CA TRP A 6 20.64 0.06 35.24
C TRP A 6 20.18 0.97 34.09
N LEU A 7 20.57 2.26 34.12
CA LEU A 7 20.29 3.19 33.03
C LEU A 7 20.98 2.78 31.72
N VAL A 8 22.25 2.34 31.79
CA VAL A 8 22.96 1.81 30.62
C VAL A 8 22.26 0.58 30.06
N GLY A 9 21.81 -0.35 30.91
CA GLY A 9 21.05 -1.54 30.47
C GLY A 9 19.72 -1.20 29.77
N VAL A 10 18.97 -0.22 30.29
CA VAL A 10 17.71 0.23 29.65
C VAL A 10 17.98 0.91 28.31
N VAL A 11 19.00 1.76 28.24
CA VAL A 11 19.39 2.45 26.99
C VAL A 11 19.85 1.44 25.92
N THR A 12 20.61 0.41 26.29
CA THR A 12 21.03 -0.65 25.36
C THR A 12 19.85 -1.46 24.82
N ILE A 13 18.86 -1.77 25.67
CA ILE A 13 17.62 -2.45 25.23
C ILE A 13 16.82 -1.58 24.26
N CYS A 14 16.72 -0.27 24.50
CA CYS A 14 16.06 0.66 23.58
C CYS A 14 16.76 0.74 22.20
N VAL A 15 18.10 0.73 22.15
CA VAL A 15 18.86 0.75 20.89
C VAL A 15 18.70 -0.58 20.11
N MET A 16 18.58 -1.71 20.81
CA MET A 16 18.29 -3.00 20.17
C MET A 16 16.86 -3.05 19.61
N ALA A 17 15.90 -2.39 20.27
CA ALA A 17 14.51 -2.33 19.81
C ALA A 17 14.34 -1.52 18.51
N THR A 18 15.20 -0.54 18.24
CA THR A 18 15.19 0.21 16.95
C THR A 18 15.64 -0.63 15.75
N GLY A 19 16.41 -1.71 15.96
CA GLY A 19 16.81 -2.64 14.89
C GLY A 19 15.68 -3.55 14.40
N CYS A 20 14.61 -3.70 15.19
CA CYS A 20 13.47 -4.55 14.84
C CYS A 20 12.42 -3.90 13.93
N GLN A 21 12.60 -2.62 13.54
CA GLN A 21 11.61 -1.90 12.73
C GLN A 21 11.58 -2.33 11.26
N ASN A 22 12.62 -2.99 10.76
CA ASN A 22 12.75 -3.40 9.35
C ASN A 22 12.74 -4.94 9.15
N MET A 23 12.21 -5.68 10.12
CA MET A 23 12.11 -7.14 10.05
C MET A 23 10.71 -7.56 9.60
N ASN A 24 10.62 -8.62 8.78
CA ASN A 24 9.35 -9.28 8.50
C ASN A 24 8.86 -10.08 9.72
N ASN A 25 7.61 -10.54 9.68
CA ASN A 25 7.01 -11.25 10.81
C ASN A 25 7.73 -12.58 11.10
N THR A 26 8.26 -13.25 10.06
CA THR A 26 9.12 -14.44 10.20
C THR A 26 10.32 -14.18 11.09
N GLU A 27 11.10 -13.16 10.77
CA GLU A 27 12.36 -12.85 11.45
C GLU A 27 12.08 -12.33 12.86
N LYS A 28 11.08 -11.46 13.00
CA LYS A 28 10.60 -10.97 14.31
C LYS A 28 10.13 -12.12 15.20
N GLY A 29 9.33 -13.04 14.65
CA GLY A 29 8.84 -14.22 15.34
C GLY A 29 9.99 -15.14 15.76
N ALA A 30 10.96 -15.37 14.88
CA ALA A 30 12.13 -16.18 15.17
C ALA A 30 13.00 -15.56 16.28
N VAL A 31 13.29 -14.25 16.22
CA VAL A 31 14.12 -13.57 17.23
C VAL A 31 13.40 -13.52 18.58
N VAL A 32 12.13 -13.13 18.62
CA VAL A 32 11.35 -13.06 19.88
C VAL A 32 11.15 -14.46 20.46
N GLY A 33 10.77 -15.44 19.63
CA GLY A 33 10.61 -16.83 20.03
C GLY A 33 11.92 -17.43 20.54
N GLY A 34 13.04 -17.17 19.86
CA GLY A 34 14.36 -17.63 20.28
C GLY A 34 14.84 -17.01 21.57
N ALA A 35 14.73 -15.69 21.73
CA ALA A 35 15.16 -15.00 22.94
C ALA A 35 14.31 -15.42 24.17
N SER A 36 12.99 -15.49 24.01
CA SER A 36 12.08 -15.94 25.06
C SER A 36 12.25 -17.43 25.39
N GLY A 37 12.36 -18.28 24.37
CA GLY A 37 12.61 -19.71 24.52
C GLY A 37 13.95 -20.02 25.18
N ALA A 38 15.01 -19.27 24.85
CA ALA A 38 16.31 -19.41 25.51
C ALA A 38 16.25 -18.96 26.97
N GLY A 39 15.54 -17.86 27.28
CA GLY A 39 15.36 -17.39 28.65
C GLY A 39 14.63 -18.42 29.52
N ILE A 40 13.49 -18.94 29.05
CA ILE A 40 12.71 -19.96 29.77
C ILE A 40 13.51 -21.26 29.86
N GLY A 41 14.14 -21.69 28.77
CA GLY A 41 14.97 -22.88 28.70
C GLY A 41 16.18 -22.82 29.66
N ALA A 42 16.78 -21.64 29.84
CA ALA A 42 17.87 -21.45 30.82
C ALA A 42 17.38 -21.67 32.26
N ILE A 43 16.19 -21.18 32.60
CA ILE A 43 15.61 -21.34 33.95
C ILE A 43 15.34 -22.81 34.26
N VAL A 44 14.68 -23.52 33.33
CA VAL A 44 14.38 -24.95 33.49
C VAL A 44 15.66 -25.78 33.45
N GLY A 45 16.58 -25.49 32.52
CA GLY A 45 17.88 -26.15 32.42
C GLY A 45 18.72 -26.00 33.69
N LYS A 46 18.65 -24.84 34.36
CA LYS A 46 19.33 -24.62 35.64
C LYS A 46 18.83 -25.56 36.74
N GLN A 47 17.54 -25.87 36.77
CA GLN A 47 16.96 -26.83 37.73
C GLN A 47 17.43 -28.27 37.46
N LEU A 48 17.71 -28.59 36.20
CA LEU A 48 18.20 -29.89 35.75
C LEU A 48 19.73 -29.99 35.70
N GLY A 49 20.45 -28.96 36.19
CA GLY A 49 21.91 -28.94 36.26
C GLY A 49 22.63 -28.50 34.98
N SER A 50 21.91 -28.06 33.94
CA SER A 50 22.49 -27.59 32.68
C SER A 50 21.74 -26.39 32.08
N THR A 51 22.03 -25.20 32.61
CA THR A 51 21.49 -23.92 32.14
C THR A 51 21.76 -23.68 30.65
N GLY A 52 22.98 -23.98 30.18
CA GLY A 52 23.38 -23.75 28.79
C GLY A 52 22.66 -24.66 27.80
N ALA A 53 22.50 -25.94 28.15
CA ALA A 53 21.75 -26.87 27.30
C ALA A 53 20.27 -26.51 27.22
N GLY A 54 19.66 -26.14 28.36
CA GLY A 54 18.26 -25.69 28.37
C GLY A 54 18.04 -24.42 27.55
N ALA A 55 18.95 -23.45 27.65
CA ALA A 55 18.89 -22.22 26.87
C ALA A 55 19.05 -22.48 25.36
N ALA A 56 19.98 -23.33 24.96
CA ALA A 56 20.21 -23.66 23.55
C ALA A 56 19.00 -24.39 22.94
N ILE A 57 18.46 -25.38 23.66
CA ILE A 57 17.29 -26.15 23.19
C ILE A 57 16.06 -25.26 23.10
N GLY A 58 15.78 -24.49 24.16
CA GLY A 58 14.64 -23.56 24.19
C GLY A 58 14.76 -22.46 23.14
N GLY A 59 15.98 -21.97 22.91
CA GLY A 59 16.27 -20.98 21.88
C GLY A 59 16.02 -21.51 20.47
N VAL A 60 16.59 -22.67 20.12
CA VAL A 60 16.39 -23.28 18.79
C VAL A 60 14.93 -23.67 18.56
N ALA A 61 14.26 -24.25 19.55
CA ALA A 61 12.84 -24.55 19.43
C ALA A 61 12.04 -23.25 19.21
N GLY A 62 12.28 -22.23 20.04
CA GLY A 62 11.60 -20.95 19.97
C GLY A 62 11.80 -20.22 18.64
N THR A 63 13.01 -20.24 18.06
CA THR A 63 13.26 -19.62 16.74
C THR A 63 12.50 -20.34 15.63
N LEU A 64 12.48 -21.67 15.63
CA LEU A 64 11.79 -22.48 14.62
C LEU A 64 10.27 -22.27 14.67
N PHE A 65 9.68 -22.37 15.87
CA PHE A 65 8.25 -22.16 16.04
C PHE A 65 7.84 -20.71 15.73
N GLY A 66 8.59 -19.73 16.25
CA GLY A 66 8.33 -18.32 16.00
C GLY A 66 8.47 -17.94 14.52
N GLY A 67 9.48 -18.47 13.84
CA GLY A 67 9.68 -18.25 12.41
C GLY A 67 8.59 -18.88 11.55
N ALA A 68 8.12 -20.09 11.88
CA ALA A 68 7.05 -20.75 11.15
C ALA A 68 5.72 -19.97 11.21
N VAL A 69 5.36 -19.47 12.40
CA VAL A 69 4.16 -18.64 12.59
C VAL A 69 4.30 -17.30 11.86
N GLY A 70 5.44 -16.65 11.99
CA GLY A 70 5.71 -15.40 11.28
C GLY A 70 5.66 -15.54 9.75
N LYS A 71 6.12 -16.67 9.20
CA LYS A 71 6.02 -16.96 7.77
C LYS A 71 4.58 -17.07 7.28
N ALA A 72 3.70 -17.65 8.09
CA ALA A 72 2.27 -17.70 7.74
C ALA A 72 1.64 -16.30 7.72
N GLN A 73 2.08 -15.41 8.61
CA GLN A 73 1.64 -14.01 8.64
C GLN A 73 2.17 -13.22 7.44
N ASP A 74 3.46 -13.33 7.13
CA ASP A 74 4.07 -12.66 5.97
C ASP A 74 3.34 -13.04 4.66
N ASN A 75 3.01 -14.32 4.47
CA ASN A 75 2.27 -14.77 3.29
C ASN A 75 0.83 -14.21 3.24
N ALA A 76 0.18 -14.05 4.39
CA ALA A 76 -1.16 -13.49 4.47
C ALA A 76 -1.16 -11.99 4.14
N GLU A 77 -0.23 -11.24 4.74
CA GLU A 77 -0.04 -9.81 4.48
C GLU A 77 0.31 -9.54 3.02
N GLU A 78 1.19 -10.35 2.43
CA GLU A 78 1.55 -10.25 1.01
C GLU A 78 0.30 -10.43 0.13
N THR A 79 -0.54 -11.42 0.43
CA THR A 79 -1.77 -11.67 -0.32
C THR A 79 -2.76 -10.51 -0.19
N GLU A 80 -2.89 -9.92 0.99
CA GLU A 80 -3.76 -8.78 1.24
C GLU A 80 -3.27 -7.53 0.51
N MET A 81 -1.97 -7.25 0.56
CA MET A 81 -1.34 -6.14 -0.15
C MET A 81 -1.55 -6.24 -1.67
N TYR A 82 -1.40 -7.43 -2.26
CA TYR A 82 -1.69 -7.62 -3.69
C TYR A 82 -3.16 -7.36 -4.03
N ARG A 83 -4.09 -7.77 -3.16
CA ARG A 83 -5.52 -7.52 -3.35
C ARG A 83 -5.87 -6.05 -3.22
N GLU A 84 -5.27 -5.36 -2.26
CA GLU A 84 -5.48 -3.93 -2.04
C GLU A 84 -4.95 -3.11 -3.23
N HIS A 85 -3.74 -3.40 -3.71
CA HIS A 85 -3.20 -2.76 -4.90
C HIS A 85 -4.02 -3.07 -6.15
N ALA A 86 -4.50 -4.30 -6.33
CA ALA A 86 -5.38 -4.64 -7.43
C ALA A 86 -6.72 -3.87 -7.34
N ALA A 87 -7.34 -3.81 -6.16
CA ALA A 87 -8.58 -3.07 -5.94
C ALA A 87 -8.41 -1.56 -6.16
N GLN A 88 -7.28 -0.98 -5.74
CA GLN A 88 -6.97 0.42 -5.94
C GLN A 88 -6.72 0.75 -7.42
N GLN A 89 -5.98 -0.12 -8.13
CA GLN A 89 -5.80 0.03 -9.58
C GLN A 89 -7.13 -0.11 -10.33
N GLU A 90 -8.02 -1.00 -9.90
CA GLU A 90 -9.36 -1.10 -10.47
C GLU A 90 -10.21 0.14 -10.19
N ALA A 91 -10.11 0.73 -8.99
CA ALA A 91 -10.79 1.98 -8.69
C ALA A 91 -10.29 3.10 -9.61
N THR A 92 -8.98 3.28 -9.74
CA THR A 92 -8.38 4.26 -10.66
C THR A 92 -8.78 3.98 -12.11
N ARG A 93 -8.74 2.72 -12.58
CA ARG A 93 -9.20 2.35 -13.93
C ARG A 93 -10.69 2.62 -14.14
N LYS A 94 -11.54 2.46 -13.12
CA LYS A 94 -12.97 2.79 -13.23
C LYS A 94 -13.14 4.30 -13.40
N PHE A 95 -12.40 5.12 -12.68
CA PHE A 95 -12.39 6.57 -12.88
C PHE A 95 -11.85 6.95 -14.27
N GLU A 96 -10.76 6.34 -14.73
CA GLU A 96 -10.20 6.61 -16.07
C GLU A 96 -11.09 6.12 -17.21
N LYS A 97 -11.72 4.95 -17.09
CA LYS A 97 -12.70 4.46 -18.08
C LYS A 97 -13.96 5.31 -18.11
N ASN A 98 -14.31 5.92 -16.98
CA ASN A 98 -15.43 6.83 -16.90
C ASN A 98 -15.04 8.25 -17.33
N ALA A 99 -13.77 8.66 -17.27
CA ALA A 99 -13.35 9.97 -17.75
C ALA A 99 -13.58 10.08 -19.25
N MET A 100 -14.22 11.15 -19.69
CA MET A 100 -14.44 11.38 -21.11
C MET A 100 -13.14 11.82 -21.80
N ASN A 101 -12.98 11.43 -23.05
CA ASN A 101 -11.94 11.96 -23.93
C ASN A 101 -12.57 12.70 -25.12
N ASN A 102 -11.73 13.30 -25.96
CA ASN A 102 -12.18 14.03 -27.15
C ASN A 102 -13.05 13.17 -28.08
N HIS A 103 -12.73 11.87 -28.22
CA HIS A 103 -13.48 10.96 -29.07
C HIS A 103 -14.91 10.72 -28.55
N ASP A 104 -15.10 10.61 -27.23
CA ASP A 104 -16.44 10.46 -26.64
C ASP A 104 -17.31 11.69 -26.89
N VAL A 105 -16.73 12.89 -26.77
CA VAL A 105 -17.43 14.15 -27.04
C VAL A 105 -17.83 14.26 -28.51
N ILE A 106 -16.91 13.97 -29.43
CA ILE A 106 -17.18 13.95 -30.87
C ILE A 106 -18.30 12.97 -31.18
N LYS A 107 -18.26 11.77 -30.59
CA LYS A 107 -19.28 10.76 -30.81
C LYS A 107 -20.66 11.24 -30.35
N PHE A 108 -20.76 11.93 -29.21
CA PHE A 108 -22.03 12.49 -28.77
C PHE A 108 -22.53 13.59 -29.72
N ALA A 109 -21.65 14.48 -30.14
CA ALA A 109 -21.97 15.55 -31.09
C ALA A 109 -22.47 14.99 -32.44
N GLN A 110 -21.76 14.01 -32.99
CA GLN A 110 -22.13 13.33 -34.24
C GLN A 110 -23.41 12.49 -34.11
N SER A 111 -23.74 12.02 -32.91
CA SER A 111 -24.97 11.29 -32.63
C SER A 111 -26.19 12.19 -32.48
N ASN A 112 -26.06 13.49 -32.79
CA ASN A 112 -27.13 14.49 -32.70
C ASN A 112 -27.71 14.63 -31.27
N VAL A 113 -26.85 14.43 -30.27
CA VAL A 113 -27.17 14.64 -28.86
C VAL A 113 -27.05 16.13 -28.54
N SER A 114 -27.92 16.67 -27.68
CA SER A 114 -27.90 18.09 -27.36
C SER A 114 -26.64 18.51 -26.60
N ASP A 115 -26.16 19.72 -26.87
CA ASP A 115 -25.04 20.35 -26.16
C ASP A 115 -25.22 20.29 -24.64
N GLU A 116 -26.42 20.51 -24.13
CA GLU A 116 -26.72 20.44 -22.70
C GLU A 116 -26.48 19.06 -22.09
N PHE A 117 -26.78 17.99 -22.82
CA PHE A 117 -26.46 16.64 -22.36
C PHE A 117 -24.96 16.40 -22.37
N ILE A 118 -24.26 16.83 -23.44
CA ILE A 118 -22.81 16.68 -23.57
C ILE A 118 -22.11 17.46 -22.44
N ILE A 119 -22.51 18.70 -22.20
CA ILE A 119 -22.04 19.56 -21.10
C ILE A 119 -22.34 18.92 -19.75
N GLY A 120 -23.55 18.39 -19.55
CA GLY A 120 -23.92 17.67 -18.33
C GLY A 120 -23.02 16.47 -18.08
N GLU A 121 -22.72 15.70 -19.12
CA GLU A 121 -21.86 14.52 -19.03
C GLU A 121 -20.40 14.89 -18.75
N ILE A 122 -19.88 15.93 -19.42
CA ILE A 122 -18.55 16.51 -19.13
C ILE A 122 -18.48 16.97 -17.66
N LYS A 123 -19.52 17.65 -17.16
CA LYS A 123 -19.55 18.12 -15.76
C LYS A 123 -19.66 16.96 -14.76
N ARG A 124 -20.36 15.88 -15.12
CA ARG A 124 -20.61 14.72 -14.25
C ARG A 124 -19.41 13.77 -14.18
N ARG A 125 -18.80 13.48 -15.32
CA ARG A 125 -17.72 12.48 -15.44
C ARG A 125 -16.33 13.11 -15.44
N GLY A 126 -16.24 14.39 -15.77
CA GLY A 126 -14.96 15.00 -16.10
C GLY A 126 -14.34 14.37 -17.35
N GLY A 127 -13.09 14.70 -17.63
CA GLY A 127 -12.40 14.14 -18.76
C GLY A 127 -10.97 14.65 -18.92
N ARG A 128 -10.19 13.90 -19.69
CA ARG A 128 -8.87 14.34 -20.15
C ARG A 128 -9.05 14.79 -21.60
N PHE A 129 -9.19 16.09 -21.77
CA PHE A 129 -9.42 16.68 -23.08
C PHE A 129 -8.13 17.26 -23.63
N ASP A 130 -7.82 16.98 -24.90
CA ASP A 130 -6.79 17.69 -25.64
C ASP A 130 -7.36 19.04 -26.08
N MET A 131 -6.97 20.08 -25.36
CA MET A 131 -7.36 21.48 -25.58
C MET A 131 -6.21 22.30 -26.19
N SER A 132 -5.29 21.64 -26.90
CA SER A 132 -4.34 22.32 -27.79
C SER A 132 -5.08 23.04 -28.92
N THR A 133 -4.39 23.94 -29.62
CA THR A 133 -4.95 24.65 -30.79
C THR A 133 -5.44 23.66 -31.84
N GLU A 134 -4.65 22.63 -32.10
CA GLU A 134 -4.97 21.54 -33.03
C GLU A 134 -6.14 20.68 -32.53
N GLY A 135 -6.16 20.36 -31.22
CA GLY A 135 -7.22 19.56 -30.60
C GLY A 135 -8.58 20.26 -30.62
N MET A 136 -8.63 21.56 -30.31
CA MET A 136 -9.86 22.35 -30.37
C MET A 136 -10.39 22.49 -31.80
N LEU A 137 -9.51 22.73 -32.77
CA LEU A 137 -9.89 22.77 -34.18
C LEU A 137 -10.47 21.42 -34.63
N PHE A 138 -9.80 20.31 -34.28
CA PHE A 138 -10.28 18.97 -34.60
C PHE A 138 -11.65 18.68 -33.99
N LEU A 139 -11.88 19.06 -32.74
CA LEU A 139 -13.18 18.91 -32.09
C LEU A 139 -14.27 19.71 -32.82
N HIS A 140 -14.00 20.98 -33.13
CA HIS A 140 -14.93 21.86 -33.84
C HIS A 140 -15.28 21.30 -35.23
N GLU A 141 -14.27 20.91 -36.02
CA GLU A 141 -14.45 20.33 -37.35
C GLU A 141 -15.25 19.03 -37.33
N ASN A 142 -15.20 18.28 -36.23
CA ASN A 142 -15.97 17.04 -36.05
C ASN A 142 -17.38 17.26 -35.46
N GLY A 143 -17.85 18.51 -35.41
CA GLY A 143 -19.21 18.87 -35.04
C GLY A 143 -19.42 19.19 -33.56
N VAL A 144 -18.36 19.27 -32.76
CA VAL A 144 -18.46 19.72 -31.37
C VAL A 144 -18.65 21.23 -31.34
N SER A 145 -19.73 21.70 -30.70
CA SER A 145 -20.05 23.14 -30.68
C SER A 145 -19.10 23.95 -29.79
N GLU A 146 -18.97 25.25 -30.09
CA GLU A 146 -18.21 26.21 -29.28
C GLU A 146 -18.65 26.26 -27.82
N HIS A 147 -19.96 26.04 -27.57
CA HIS A 147 -20.50 26.01 -26.21
C HIS A 147 -19.94 24.82 -25.42
N VAL A 148 -19.86 23.64 -26.04
CA VAL A 148 -19.24 22.45 -25.45
C VAL A 148 -17.72 22.66 -25.28
N LEU A 149 -17.03 23.20 -26.29
CA LEU A 149 -15.59 23.46 -26.25
C LEU A 149 -15.19 24.38 -25.09
N THR A 150 -15.97 25.43 -24.84
CA THR A 150 -15.75 26.36 -23.72
C THR A 150 -15.76 25.62 -22.38
N VAL A 151 -16.73 24.73 -22.18
CA VAL A 151 -16.82 23.93 -20.95
C VAL A 151 -15.69 22.90 -20.86
N MET A 152 -15.30 22.28 -21.97
CA MET A 152 -14.15 21.37 -22.00
C MET A 152 -12.86 22.12 -21.61
N GLN A 153 -12.68 23.36 -22.07
CA GLN A 153 -11.51 24.18 -21.77
C GLN A 153 -11.47 24.57 -20.29
N GLU A 154 -12.62 24.93 -19.71
CA GLU A 154 -12.75 25.20 -18.28
C GLU A 154 -12.36 23.97 -17.45
N ARG A 155 -12.81 22.77 -17.85
CA ARG A 155 -12.51 21.51 -17.14
C ARG A 155 -11.08 21.02 -17.34
N ALA A 156 -10.41 21.36 -18.44
CA ALA A 156 -9.02 20.95 -18.69
C ALA A 156 -7.97 21.76 -17.90
N ARG A 157 -8.37 22.91 -17.30
CA ARG A 157 -7.47 23.77 -16.51
C ARG A 157 -7.39 23.42 -15.02
N TYR A 158 -8.18 22.45 -14.55
CA TYR A 158 -8.24 21.99 -13.16
C TYR A 158 -8.00 20.48 -13.10
#